data_AF-A0AAN6FIG1-F1
#
_entry.id   AF-A0AAN6FIG1-F1
#
_cell.length_a   1.000
_cell.length_b   1.000
_cell.length_c   1.000
_cell.angle_alpha   90.00
_cell.angle_beta   90.00
_cell.angle_gamma   90.00
#
_symmetry.space_group_name_H-M   'P 1'
#
loop_
_entity.id
_entity.type
_entity.pdbx_description
1 polymer ?
#
loop_
_entity_poly.entity_id
_entity_poly.type
_entity_poly.pdbx_seq_one_letter_code
_entity_poly.pdbx_strand_id
1 'polypeptide(L)'
;MSEETRNAATTIPKVLLLTVGINGALALAFLIAVLYSIGDVNAALNTPTGYPIIEIFYQATGSKPAATAMESAIIIVACCAIFGTLASVSRLTWAFARDGGLPFSKFFAHVDSHHHVPTRAIALVTLVVVLLSLINIGSSTALNAVLSLSTLGLYVSYLIPISLLLLKRLRREQITFGPFKLGKCGLWINAYAIVFGVYISIFLPFPGEVPVTAVTMNYAGPVFGVVLILAALDWVFRGRKYYHGPIQEIAEVESP
;
A
#
# COMPACT_ATOMS: atom_id res chain seq x y z
N MET A 1 9.31 8.58 5.37
CA MET A 1 8.61 9.88 5.44
C MET A 1 9.57 10.96 4.98
N SER A 2 9.13 11.86 4.10
CA SER A 2 10.03 12.89 3.56
C SER A 2 10.48 13.91 4.62
N GLU A 3 9.59 14.23 5.56
CA GLU A 3 9.79 15.19 6.64
C GLU A 3 10.92 14.80 7.61
N GLU A 4 11.13 13.50 7.83
CA GLU A 4 12.17 12.97 8.72
C GLU A 4 13.47 12.57 7.98
N THR A 5 13.52 12.75 6.65
CA THR A 5 14.67 12.31 5.84
C THR A 5 15.62 13.47 5.58
N ARG A 6 16.88 13.36 6.02
CA ARG A 6 17.92 14.34 5.68
C ARG A 6 18.12 14.41 4.16
N ASN A 7 18.06 15.62 3.61
CA ASN A 7 18.14 15.88 2.17
C ASN A 7 17.09 15.09 1.36
N ALA A 8 15.85 15.05 1.83
CA ALA A 8 14.72 14.34 1.22
C ALA A 8 14.64 14.47 -0.31
N ALA A 9 14.87 15.67 -0.85
CA ALA A 9 14.77 15.96 -2.28
C ALA A 9 15.75 15.17 -3.18
N THR A 10 16.88 14.70 -2.64
CA THR A 10 17.86 13.89 -3.38
C THR A 10 17.92 12.45 -2.88
N THR A 11 17.73 12.23 -1.58
CA THR A 11 17.82 10.91 -0.95
C THR A 11 16.64 10.03 -1.35
N ILE A 12 15.41 10.56 -1.33
CA ILE A 12 14.20 9.75 -1.55
C ILE A 12 14.15 9.15 -2.96
N PRO A 13 14.41 9.90 -4.04
CA PRO A 13 14.42 9.31 -5.38
C PRO A 13 15.44 8.18 -5.54
N LYS A 14 16.63 8.33 -4.93
CA LYS A 14 17.68 7.30 -4.97
C LYS A 14 17.28 6.05 -4.18
N VAL A 15 16.75 6.24 -2.98
CA VAL A 15 16.27 5.14 -2.13
C VAL A 15 15.15 4.38 -2.82
N LEU A 16 14.18 5.06 -3.44
CA LEU A 16 13.10 4.40 -4.19
C LEU A 16 13.64 3.49 -5.31
N LEU A 17 14.58 3.98 -6.12
CA LEU A 17 15.20 3.18 -7.18
C LEU A 17 15.99 1.99 -6.63
N LEU A 18 16.77 2.20 -5.58
CA LEU A 18 17.58 1.16 -4.94
C LEU A 18 16.69 0.10 -4.28
N THR A 19 15.62 0.51 -3.59
CA THR A 19 14.65 -0.40 -2.96
C THR A 19 13.95 -1.25 -4.01
N VAL A 20 13.52 -0.69 -5.14
CA VAL A 20 12.92 -1.47 -6.23
C VAL A 20 13.93 -2.44 -6.84
N GLY A 21 15.17 -2.00 -7.06
CA GLY A 21 16.23 -2.85 -7.61
C GLY A 21 16.59 -4.03 -6.70
N ILE A 22 16.81 -3.78 -5.41
CA ILE A 22 17.17 -4.82 -4.44
C ILE A 22 15.99 -5.78 -4.22
N ASN A 23 14.78 -5.28 -3.99
CA ASN A 23 13.61 -6.15 -3.79
C ASN A 23 13.30 -6.96 -5.05
N GLY A 24 13.42 -6.36 -6.23
CA GLY A 24 13.22 -7.07 -7.50
C GLY A 24 14.24 -8.18 -7.70
N ALA A 25 15.53 -7.91 -7.45
CA ALA A 25 16.58 -8.92 -7.57
C ALA A 25 16.43 -10.06 -6.55
N LEU A 26 16.13 -9.74 -5.30
CA LEU A 26 15.91 -10.73 -4.25
C LEU A 26 14.64 -11.55 -4.50
N ALA A 27 13.54 -10.92 -4.91
CA ALA A 27 12.31 -11.62 -5.25
C ALA A 27 12.50 -12.54 -6.46
N LEU A 28 13.27 -12.12 -7.47
CA LEU A 28 13.61 -12.97 -8.61
C LEU A 28 14.47 -14.16 -8.20
N ALA A 29 15.51 -13.95 -7.38
CA ALA A 29 16.35 -15.02 -6.88
C ALA A 29 15.55 -16.02 -6.03
N PHE A 30 14.67 -15.52 -5.16
CA PHE A 30 13.77 -16.34 -4.36
C PHE A 30 12.80 -17.13 -5.24
N LEU A 31 12.18 -16.50 -6.25
CA LEU A 31 11.27 -17.17 -7.18
C LEU A 31 11.98 -18.29 -7.94
N ILE A 32 13.20 -18.05 -8.43
CA ILE A 32 14.01 -19.09 -9.09
C ILE A 32 14.26 -20.26 -8.12
N ALA A 33 14.67 -19.98 -6.89
CA ALA A 33 14.90 -21.02 -5.88
C ALA A 33 13.64 -21.84 -5.62
N VAL A 34 12.48 -21.19 -5.46
CA VAL A 34 11.18 -21.86 -5.28
C VAL A 34 10.82 -22.71 -6.49
N LEU A 35 10.97 -22.20 -7.72
CA LEU A 35 10.65 -22.93 -8.95
C LEU A 35 11.55 -24.13 -9.22
N TYR A 36 12.81 -24.12 -8.77
CA TYR A 36 13.67 -25.30 -8.85
C TYR A 36 13.43 -26.30 -7.70
N SER A 37 12.87 -25.83 -6.59
CA SER A 37 12.62 -26.66 -5.41
C SER A 37 11.20 -27.22 -5.36
N ILE A 38 10.29 -26.71 -6.19
CA ILE A 38 8.93 -27.24 -6.29
C ILE A 38 8.98 -28.62 -6.94
N GLY A 39 8.55 -29.63 -6.19
CA GLY A 39 8.40 -31.00 -6.69
C GLY A 39 7.01 -31.17 -7.28
N ASP A 40 6.11 -31.75 -6.48
CA ASP A 40 4.72 -31.96 -6.88
C ASP A 40 3.88 -30.70 -6.60
N VAL A 41 3.55 -30.00 -7.69
CA VAL A 41 2.70 -28.81 -7.68
C VAL A 41 1.30 -29.11 -7.16
N ASN A 42 0.73 -30.28 -7.45
CA ASN A 42 -0.62 -30.63 -6.98
C ASN A 42 -0.62 -30.86 -5.47
N ALA A 43 0.43 -31.47 -4.93
CA ALA A 43 0.59 -31.60 -3.48
C ALA A 43 0.73 -30.24 -2.80
N ALA A 44 1.46 -29.29 -3.42
CA ALA A 44 1.59 -27.93 -2.91
C ALA A 44 0.28 -27.14 -2.96
N LEU A 45 -0.52 -27.26 -4.03
CA LEU A 45 -1.80 -26.57 -4.17
C LEU A 45 -2.89 -27.14 -3.24
N ASN A 46 -2.86 -28.45 -2.97
CA ASN A 46 -3.87 -29.15 -2.14
C ASN A 46 -3.36 -29.43 -0.73
N THR A 47 -2.29 -28.76 -0.28
CA THR A 47 -1.71 -29.01 1.04
C THR A 47 -2.74 -28.73 2.14
N PRO A 48 -2.86 -29.60 3.16
CA PRO A 48 -3.74 -29.37 4.31
C PRO A 48 -3.39 -28.11 5.10
N THR A 49 -2.17 -27.59 4.93
CA THR A 49 -1.72 -26.35 5.57
C THR A 49 -2.40 -25.09 5.01
N GLY A 50 -3.00 -25.17 3.80
CA GLY A 50 -3.60 -24.04 3.10
C GLY A 50 -2.60 -23.03 2.53
N TYR A 51 -1.29 -23.23 2.74
CA TYR A 51 -0.23 -22.34 2.29
C TYR A 51 0.82 -23.14 1.48
N PRO A 52 0.81 -23.04 0.15
CA PRO A 52 1.69 -23.83 -0.72
C PRO A 52 3.18 -23.71 -0.41
N ILE A 53 3.63 -22.55 0.09
CA ILE A 53 5.05 -22.31 0.38
C ILE A 53 5.61 -23.25 1.48
N ILE A 54 4.78 -23.61 2.47
CA ILE A 54 5.17 -24.52 3.55
C ILE A 54 5.44 -25.91 3.00
N GLU A 55 4.56 -26.37 2.10
CA GLU A 55 4.72 -27.66 1.41
C GLU A 55 5.95 -27.65 0.50
N ILE A 56 6.20 -26.54 -0.22
CA ILE A 56 7.39 -26.41 -1.07
C ILE A 56 8.68 -26.50 -0.23
N PHE A 57 8.74 -25.85 0.94
CA PHE A 57 9.90 -26.01 1.83
C PHE A 57 10.06 -27.43 2.35
N TYR A 58 8.96 -28.13 2.62
CA TYR A 58 9.01 -29.52 3.01
C TYR A 58 9.52 -30.42 1.87
N GLN A 59 9.02 -30.24 0.65
CA GLN A 59 9.48 -30.97 -0.54
C GLN A 59 10.96 -30.69 -0.84
N ALA A 60 11.42 -29.46 -0.66
CA ALA A 60 12.81 -29.06 -0.88
C ALA A 60 13.78 -29.65 0.15
N THR A 61 13.37 -29.69 1.42
CA THR A 61 14.26 -30.09 2.53
C THR A 61 14.14 -31.56 2.93
N GLY A 62 13.02 -32.21 2.59
CA GLY A 62 12.68 -33.56 3.04
C GLY A 62 12.47 -33.70 4.55
N SER A 63 12.48 -32.59 5.31
CA SER A 63 12.54 -32.59 6.77
C SER A 63 11.57 -31.58 7.37
N LYS A 64 10.61 -32.06 8.17
CA LYS A 64 9.61 -31.21 8.84
C LYS A 64 10.25 -30.14 9.74
N PRO A 65 11.27 -30.47 10.58
CA PRO A 65 11.95 -29.45 11.38
C PRO A 65 12.61 -28.35 10.56
N ALA A 66 13.20 -28.69 9.41
CA ALA A 66 13.86 -27.71 8.54
C ALA A 66 12.85 -26.78 7.87
N ALA A 67 11.75 -27.33 7.34
CA ALA A 67 10.67 -26.55 6.75
C ALA A 67 10.02 -25.59 7.77
N THR A 68 9.77 -26.06 9.00
CA THR A 68 9.24 -25.21 10.08
C THR A 68 10.22 -24.10 10.48
N ALA A 69 11.52 -24.39 10.52
CA ALA A 69 12.54 -23.38 10.81
C ALA A 69 12.55 -22.28 9.73
N MET A 70 12.48 -22.65 8.45
CA MET A 70 12.42 -21.68 7.34
C MET A 70 11.15 -20.83 7.40
N GLU A 71 9.99 -21.44 7.64
CA GLU A 71 8.71 -20.72 7.75
C GLU A 71 8.70 -19.77 8.96
N SER A 72 9.24 -20.20 10.11
CA SER A 72 9.31 -19.33 11.29
C SER A 72 10.16 -18.07 11.06
N ALA A 73 11.22 -18.16 10.25
CA ALA A 73 12.00 -16.99 9.85
C ALA A 73 11.16 -15.98 9.04
N ILE A 74 10.31 -16.47 8.13
CA ILE A 74 9.39 -15.61 7.36
C ILE A 74 8.39 -14.92 8.28
N ILE A 75 7.81 -15.67 9.23
CA ILE A 75 6.86 -15.13 10.20
C ILE A 75 7.51 -14.03 11.04
N ILE A 76 8.74 -14.23 11.52
CA ILE A 76 9.47 -13.22 12.31
C ILE A 76 9.67 -11.93 11.49
N VAL A 77 10.12 -12.05 10.25
CA VAL A 77 10.29 -10.90 9.35
C VAL A 77 8.96 -10.20 9.09
N ALA A 78 7.89 -10.96 8.87
CA ALA A 78 6.54 -10.42 8.67
C ALA A 78 6.05 -9.66 9.91
N CYS A 79 6.26 -10.18 11.12
CA CYS A 79 5.93 -9.49 12.37
C CYS A 79 6.65 -8.13 12.46
N CYS A 80 7.95 -8.09 12.21
CA CYS A 80 8.73 -6.84 12.19
C CYS A 80 8.19 -5.84 11.16
N ALA A 81 7.84 -6.31 9.95
CA ALA A 81 7.28 -5.48 8.90
C ALA A 81 5.91 -4.89 9.27
N ILE A 82 5.06 -5.65 9.98
CA ILE A 82 3.75 -5.19 10.45
C ILE A 82 3.90 -4.04 11.45
N PHE A 83 4.83 -4.13 12.41
CA PHE A 83 5.09 -3.03 13.34
C PHE A 83 5.55 -1.76 12.63
N GLY A 84 6.46 -1.89 11.65
CA GLY A 84 6.89 -0.75 10.82
C GLY A 84 5.74 -0.13 10.02
N THR A 85 4.86 -0.97 9.48
CA THR A 85 3.69 -0.53 8.72
C THR A 85 2.68 0.20 9.61
N LEU A 86 2.39 -0.33 10.80
CA LEU A 86 1.49 0.30 11.78
C LEU A 86 2.01 1.67 12.23
N ALA A 87 3.32 1.79 12.47
CA ALA A 87 3.96 3.06 12.79
C ALA A 87 3.83 4.06 11.62
N SER A 88 4.04 3.62 10.38
CA SER A 88 3.90 4.49 9.20
C SER A 88 2.46 4.96 8.98
N VAL A 89 1.48 4.04 9.05
CA VAL A 89 0.07 4.35 8.78
C VAL A 89 -0.52 5.26 9.87
N SER A 90 -0.17 5.03 11.14
CA SER A 90 -0.62 5.90 12.23
C SER A 90 -0.10 7.33 12.09
N ARG A 91 1.16 7.53 11.65
CA ARG A 91 1.71 8.87 11.37
C ARG A 91 1.03 9.55 10.18
N LEU A 92 0.73 8.81 9.11
CA LEU A 92 -0.03 9.34 7.97
C LEU A 92 -1.46 9.75 8.39
N THR A 93 -2.09 8.93 9.22
CA THR A 93 -3.42 9.21 9.77
C THR A 93 -3.42 10.45 10.66
N TRP A 94 -2.39 10.59 11.50
CA TRP A 94 -2.18 11.78 12.32
C TRP A 94 -1.93 13.03 11.47
N ALA A 95 -1.06 12.97 10.46
CA ALA A 95 -0.80 14.11 9.57
C ALA A 95 -2.07 14.52 8.81
N PHE A 96 -2.86 13.55 8.35
CA PHE A 96 -4.15 13.83 7.71
C PHE A 96 -5.18 14.42 8.69
N ALA A 97 -5.15 14.01 9.98
CA ALA A 97 -5.95 14.66 11.03
C ALA A 97 -5.49 16.09 11.29
N ARG A 98 -4.17 16.35 11.36
CA ARG A 98 -3.59 17.69 11.54
C ARG A 98 -4.06 18.65 10.46
N ASP A 99 -4.12 18.19 9.21
CA ASP A 99 -4.59 18.97 8.06
C ASP A 99 -6.13 19.10 7.99
N GLY A 100 -6.87 18.66 9.02
CA GLY A 100 -8.32 18.75 9.07
C GLY A 100 -9.07 17.74 8.19
N GLY A 101 -8.39 16.71 7.70
CA GLY A 101 -8.94 15.72 6.78
C GLY A 101 -9.95 14.75 7.41
N LEU A 102 -9.81 14.43 8.70
CA LEU A 102 -10.66 13.48 9.41
C LEU A 102 -11.85 14.12 10.15
N PRO A 103 -12.98 13.39 10.33
CA PRO A 103 -14.00 13.79 11.30
C PRO A 103 -13.36 13.77 12.70
N PHE A 104 -13.65 14.79 13.51
CA PHE A 104 -12.98 14.98 14.82
C PHE A 104 -11.45 15.11 14.72
N SER A 105 -10.96 15.76 13.65
CA SER A 105 -9.54 16.06 13.40
C SER A 105 -8.75 16.49 14.64
N LYS A 106 -9.28 17.41 15.45
CA LYS A 106 -8.66 17.89 16.70
C LYS A 106 -8.37 16.79 17.72
N PHE A 107 -9.18 15.73 17.77
CA PHE A 107 -8.99 14.61 18.68
C PHE A 107 -7.86 13.69 18.23
N PHE A 108 -7.83 13.35 16.94
CA PHE A 108 -6.85 12.43 16.35
C PHE A 108 -5.50 13.09 16.01
N ALA A 109 -5.46 14.41 15.85
CA ALA A 109 -4.24 15.19 15.67
C ALA A 109 -3.43 15.37 16.98
N HIS A 110 -3.95 14.90 18.12
CA HIS A 110 -3.25 15.02 19.40
C HIS A 110 -2.08 14.03 19.51
N VAL A 111 -0.90 14.54 19.88
CA VAL A 111 0.30 13.76 20.17
C VAL A 111 0.48 13.69 21.68
N ASP A 112 0.75 12.49 22.20
CA ASP A 112 1.00 12.28 23.62
C ASP A 112 2.33 12.91 24.05
N SER A 113 2.33 13.67 25.15
CA SER A 113 3.51 14.40 25.62
C SER A 113 4.60 13.50 26.22
N HIS A 114 4.23 12.32 26.72
CA HIS A 114 5.16 11.41 27.39
C HIS A 114 5.84 10.46 26.39
N HIS A 115 5.08 9.96 25.42
CA HIS A 115 5.58 8.99 24.44
C HIS A 115 5.95 9.61 23.08
N HIS A 116 5.63 10.89 22.86
CA HIS A 116 5.84 11.61 21.60
C HIS A 116 5.28 10.89 20.36
N VAL A 117 4.22 10.09 20.55
CA VAL A 117 3.54 9.34 19.48
C VAL A 117 2.03 9.63 19.49
N PRO A 118 1.37 9.61 18.31
CA PRO A 118 -0.06 9.86 18.22
C PRO A 118 -0.87 8.61 18.64
N THR A 119 -0.95 8.35 19.95
CA THR A 119 -1.61 7.17 20.54
C THR A 119 -3.05 7.00 20.08
N ARG A 120 -3.80 8.10 19.92
CA ARG A 120 -5.18 8.10 19.44
C ARG A 120 -5.30 7.69 17.96
N ALA A 121 -4.35 8.10 17.12
CA ALA A 121 -4.31 7.68 15.72
C ALA A 121 -3.92 6.20 15.61
N ILE A 122 -2.98 5.73 16.46
CA ILE A 122 -2.63 4.31 16.56
C ILE A 122 -3.87 3.49 16.95
N ALA A 123 -4.60 3.91 17.99
CA ALA A 123 -5.82 3.22 18.42
C ALA A 123 -6.88 3.15 17.32
N LEU A 124 -7.07 4.24 16.56
CA LEU A 124 -8.00 4.25 15.42
C LEU A 124 -7.59 3.24 14.34
N VAL A 125 -6.33 3.25 13.92
CA VAL A 125 -5.83 2.33 12.89
C VAL A 125 -5.95 0.88 13.36
N THR A 126 -5.54 0.59 14.60
CA THR A 126 -5.65 -0.76 15.18
C THR A 126 -7.11 -1.21 15.26
N LEU A 127 -8.03 -0.34 15.70
CA LEU A 127 -9.46 -0.66 15.76
C LEU A 127 -10.01 -1.00 14.38
N VAL A 128 -9.69 -0.20 13.36
CA VAL A 128 -10.13 -0.46 11.97
C VAL A 128 -9.57 -1.79 11.47
N VAL A 129 -8.29 -2.08 11.71
CA VAL A 129 -7.68 -3.36 11.31
C VAL A 129 -8.33 -4.54 12.02
N VAL A 130 -8.63 -4.44 13.31
CA VAL A 130 -9.34 -5.49 14.07
C VAL A 130 -10.74 -5.71 13.50
N LEU A 131 -11.50 -4.63 13.24
CA LEU A 131 -12.84 -4.72 12.65
C LEU A 131 -12.80 -5.37 11.26
N LEU A 132 -11.84 -5.01 10.41
CA LEU A 132 -11.65 -5.64 9.10
C LEU A 132 -11.25 -7.11 9.24
N SER A 133 -10.45 -7.46 10.25
CA SER A 133 -10.05 -8.85 10.51
C SER A 133 -11.22 -9.72 10.99
N LEU A 134 -12.16 -9.15 11.76
CA LEU A 134 -13.37 -9.85 12.20
C LEU A 134 -14.28 -10.26 11.03
N ILE A 135 -14.22 -9.56 9.88
CA ILE A 135 -14.94 -9.94 8.66
C ILE A 135 -14.57 -11.36 8.21
N ASN A 136 -13.31 -11.76 8.44
CA ASN A 136 -12.81 -13.09 8.07
C ASN A 136 -13.56 -14.23 8.77
N ILE A 137 -14.12 -13.98 9.96
CA ILE A 137 -14.92 -14.97 10.70
C ILE A 137 -16.24 -15.25 9.96
N GLY A 138 -16.82 -14.23 9.33
CA GLY A 138 -18.07 -14.36 8.59
C GLY A 138 -17.88 -14.83 7.14
N SER A 139 -16.87 -14.30 6.45
CA SER A 139 -16.61 -14.63 5.04
C SER A 139 -15.18 -14.30 4.62
N SER A 140 -14.44 -15.32 4.16
CA SER A 140 -13.13 -15.13 3.50
C SER A 140 -13.26 -14.40 2.17
N THR A 141 -14.36 -14.59 1.43
CA THR A 141 -14.67 -13.83 0.20
C THR A 141 -14.78 -12.34 0.47
N ALA A 142 -15.43 -11.94 1.57
CA ALA A 142 -15.54 -10.53 1.94
C ALA A 142 -14.19 -9.91 2.30
N LEU A 143 -13.32 -10.62 3.03
CA LEU A 143 -11.96 -10.15 3.30
C LEU A 143 -11.15 -10.02 2.01
N ASN A 144 -11.21 -11.01 1.12
CA ASN A 144 -10.51 -10.99 -0.17
C ASN A 144 -10.97 -9.82 -1.06
N ALA A 145 -12.25 -9.45 -0.99
CA ALA A 145 -12.77 -8.27 -1.65
C ALA A 145 -12.18 -6.98 -1.08
N VAL A 146 -12.05 -6.86 0.24
CA VAL A 146 -11.42 -5.70 0.91
C VAL A 146 -9.92 -5.60 0.58
N LEU A 147 -9.21 -6.73 0.56
CA LEU A 147 -7.79 -6.77 0.18
C LEU A 147 -7.62 -6.32 -1.28
N SER A 148 -8.42 -6.87 -2.19
CA SER A 148 -8.42 -6.49 -3.61
C SER A 148 -8.77 -5.01 -3.81
N LEU A 149 -9.76 -4.50 -3.06
CA LEU A 149 -10.13 -3.10 -3.03
C LEU A 149 -8.96 -2.21 -2.58
N SER A 150 -8.22 -2.63 -1.56
CA SER A 150 -7.06 -1.89 -1.04
C SER A 150 -5.98 -1.74 -2.11
N THR A 151 -5.71 -2.83 -2.85
CA THR A 151 -4.79 -2.80 -4.00
C THR A 151 -5.30 -1.88 -5.11
N LEU A 152 -6.60 -1.95 -5.43
CA LEU A 152 -7.20 -1.07 -6.44
C LEU A 152 -7.10 0.41 -6.04
N GLY A 153 -7.42 0.73 -4.79
CA GLY A 153 -7.31 2.08 -4.24
C GLY A 153 -5.88 2.61 -4.28
N LEU A 154 -4.88 1.75 -4.04
CA LEU A 154 -3.45 2.10 -4.18
C LEU A 154 -3.10 2.50 -5.62
N TYR A 155 -3.50 1.70 -6.61
CA TYR A 155 -3.25 2.03 -8.02
C TYR A 155 -3.95 3.32 -8.46
N VAL A 156 -5.21 3.52 -8.06
CA VAL A 156 -5.95 4.75 -8.35
C VAL A 156 -5.27 5.96 -7.69
N SER A 157 -4.82 5.81 -6.44
CA SER A 157 -4.07 6.85 -5.72
C SER A 157 -2.78 7.25 -6.44
N TYR A 158 -2.08 6.31 -7.08
CA TYR A 158 -0.90 6.61 -7.91
C TYR A 158 -1.26 7.21 -9.27
N LEU A 159 -2.38 6.80 -9.88
CA LEU A 159 -2.83 7.36 -11.16
C LEU A 159 -3.10 8.86 -11.07
N ILE A 160 -3.68 9.35 -9.98
CA ILE A 160 -4.04 10.77 -9.81
C ILE A 160 -2.81 11.70 -9.97
N PRO A 161 -1.75 11.61 -9.13
CA PRO A 161 -0.59 12.51 -9.22
C PRO A 161 0.19 12.31 -10.51
N ILE A 162 0.32 11.09 -11.03
CA ILE A 162 1.02 10.83 -12.30
C ILE A 162 0.28 11.46 -13.48
N SER A 163 -1.04 11.36 -13.51
CA SER A 163 -1.88 11.97 -14.55
C SER A 163 -1.85 13.49 -14.48
N LEU A 164 -1.93 14.08 -13.28
CA LEU A 164 -1.81 15.52 -13.08
C LEU A 164 -0.43 16.03 -13.51
N LEU A 165 0.64 15.30 -13.17
CA LEU A 165 2.00 15.65 -13.59
C LEU A 165 2.16 15.56 -15.11
N LEU A 166 1.61 14.53 -15.76
CA LEU A 166 1.63 14.41 -17.21
C LEU A 166 0.84 15.55 -17.87
N LEU A 167 -0.34 15.87 -17.35
CA LEU A 167 -1.20 16.95 -17.87
C LEU A 167 -0.53 18.32 -17.76
N LYS A 168 0.09 18.64 -16.61
CA LYS A 168 0.90 19.88 -16.46
C LYS A 168 2.02 19.95 -17.49
N ARG A 169 2.67 18.82 -17.75
CA ARG A 169 3.79 18.73 -18.70
C ARG A 169 3.33 18.90 -20.16
N LEU A 170 2.17 18.36 -20.51
CA LEU A 170 1.54 18.53 -21.82
C LEU A 170 1.06 19.97 -22.05
N ARG A 171 0.53 20.62 -21.00
CA ARG A 171 0.13 22.03 -21.01
C ARG A 171 1.30 23.02 -20.98
N ARG A 172 2.54 22.53 -20.90
CA ARG A 172 3.77 23.34 -20.76
C ARG A 172 3.73 24.30 -19.57
N GLU A 173 2.99 23.95 -18.52
CA GLU A 173 2.98 24.71 -17.27
C GLU A 173 4.35 24.60 -16.59
N GLN A 174 4.77 25.66 -15.87
CA GLN A 174 6.04 25.63 -15.15
C GLN A 174 5.98 24.61 -14.01
N ILE A 175 6.77 23.55 -14.14
CA ILE A 175 6.97 22.55 -13.09
C ILE A 175 8.30 22.88 -12.41
N THR A 176 8.24 23.26 -11.14
CA THR A 176 9.44 23.42 -10.30
C THR A 176 10.03 22.04 -10.03
N PHE A 177 11.01 21.65 -10.83
CA PHE A 177 11.69 20.37 -10.66
C PHE A 177 12.67 20.43 -9.51
N GLY A 178 12.64 19.40 -8.65
CA GLY A 178 13.67 19.19 -7.65
C GLY A 178 15.05 18.85 -8.25
N PRO A 179 16.06 18.65 -7.40
CA PRO A 179 17.45 18.36 -7.81
C PRO A 179 17.59 17.05 -8.60
N PHE A 180 16.64 16.12 -8.48
CA PHE A 180 16.59 14.89 -9.26
C PHE A 180 15.67 15.03 -10.48
N LYS A 181 16.20 14.84 -11.69
CA LYS A 181 15.45 14.98 -12.95
C LYS A 181 15.73 13.81 -13.90
N LEU A 182 14.66 13.18 -14.39
CA LEU A 182 14.71 12.11 -15.40
C LEU A 182 14.64 12.63 -16.85
N GLY A 183 14.72 13.96 -17.05
CA GLY A 183 14.69 14.58 -18.38
C GLY A 183 13.51 14.14 -19.23
N LYS A 184 13.74 13.90 -20.52
CA LYS A 184 12.71 13.47 -21.48
C LYS A 184 12.17 12.05 -21.20
N CYS A 185 12.98 11.16 -20.61
CA CYS A 185 12.56 9.80 -20.27
C CYS A 185 11.38 9.78 -19.28
N GLY A 186 11.32 10.77 -18.37
CA GLY A 186 10.20 10.87 -17.42
C GLY A 186 8.83 11.03 -18.08
N LEU A 187 8.74 11.53 -19.32
CA LEU A 187 7.46 11.67 -20.01
C LEU A 187 6.92 10.28 -20.40
N TRP A 188 7.78 9.47 -21.01
CA TRP A 188 7.46 8.12 -21.43
C TRP A 188 7.17 7.20 -20.24
N ILE A 189 7.94 7.34 -19.16
CA ILE A 189 7.71 6.59 -17.92
C ILE A 189 6.33 6.93 -17.34
N ASN A 190 5.97 8.22 -17.27
CA ASN A 190 4.65 8.63 -16.78
C ASN A 190 3.51 8.12 -17.67
N ALA A 191 3.67 8.20 -18.99
CA ALA A 191 2.67 7.68 -19.93
C ALA A 191 2.48 6.17 -19.78
N TYR A 192 3.58 5.41 -19.70
CA TYR A 192 3.54 3.98 -19.45
C TYR A 192 2.88 3.64 -18.11
N ALA A 193 3.23 4.36 -17.04
CA ALA A 193 2.64 4.15 -15.72
C ALA A 193 1.12 4.38 -15.71
N ILE A 194 0.62 5.35 -16.47
CA ILE A 194 -0.83 5.58 -16.61
C ILE A 194 -1.48 4.44 -17.38
N VAL A 195 -0.93 4.04 -18.53
CA VAL A 195 -1.48 2.93 -19.33
C VAL A 195 -1.53 1.64 -18.50
N PHE A 196 -0.44 1.33 -17.81
CA PHE A 196 -0.34 0.15 -16.95
C PHE A 196 -1.27 0.23 -15.74
N GLY A 197 -1.34 1.40 -15.08
CA GLY A 197 -2.24 1.59 -13.95
C GLY A 197 -3.71 1.47 -14.35
N VAL A 198 -4.12 2.04 -15.49
CA VAL A 198 -5.48 1.89 -16.03
C VAL A 198 -5.77 0.44 -16.37
N TYR A 199 -4.83 -0.26 -17.01
CA TYR A 199 -4.95 -1.69 -17.28
C TYR A 199 -5.20 -2.48 -15.98
N ILE A 200 -4.37 -2.31 -14.96
CA ILE A 200 -4.55 -3.02 -13.69
C ILE A 200 -5.86 -2.63 -13.00
N SER A 201 -6.23 -1.35 -12.97
CA SER A 201 -7.50 -0.91 -12.37
C SER A 201 -8.74 -1.52 -13.04
N ILE A 202 -8.67 -1.83 -14.34
CA ILE A 202 -9.78 -2.47 -15.08
C ILE A 202 -9.80 -3.98 -14.83
N PHE A 203 -8.66 -4.65 -14.88
CA PHE A 203 -8.60 -6.11 -14.82
C PHE A 203 -8.55 -6.68 -13.40
N LEU A 204 -8.09 -5.93 -12.41
CA LEU A 204 -7.98 -6.41 -11.03
C LEU A 204 -9.33 -6.77 -10.38
N PRO A 205 -10.45 -6.05 -10.65
CA PRO A 205 -11.78 -6.46 -10.19
C PRO A 205 -12.36 -7.69 -10.88
N PHE A 206 -11.72 -8.24 -11.92
CA PHE A 206 -12.27 -9.40 -12.61
C PHE A 206 -12.08 -10.67 -11.77
N PRO A 207 -13.02 -11.63 -11.85
CA PRO A 207 -12.89 -12.92 -11.19
C PRO A 207 -11.75 -13.73 -11.82
N GLY A 208 -10.98 -14.43 -10.97
CA GLY A 208 -9.84 -15.25 -11.40
C GLY A 208 -10.22 -16.62 -11.95
N GLU A 209 -11.46 -17.05 -11.76
CA GLU A 209 -11.96 -18.37 -12.17
C GLU A 209 -13.34 -18.28 -12.83
N VAL A 210 -13.60 -19.19 -13.76
CA VAL A 210 -14.88 -19.36 -14.47
C VAL A 210 -15.38 -20.78 -14.16
N PRO A 211 -16.65 -21.00 -13.75
CA PRO A 211 -17.78 -20.06 -13.75
C PRO A 211 -17.80 -19.06 -12.58
N VAL A 212 -18.32 -17.87 -12.83
CA VAL A 212 -18.50 -16.81 -11.82
C VAL A 212 -19.68 -17.16 -10.92
N THR A 213 -19.39 -17.39 -9.64
CA THR A 213 -20.38 -17.64 -8.58
C THR A 213 -20.31 -16.53 -7.54
N ALA A 214 -21.29 -16.47 -6.63
CA ALA A 214 -21.26 -15.49 -5.54
C ALA A 214 -20.02 -15.62 -4.63
N VAL A 215 -19.36 -16.79 -4.62
CA VAL A 215 -18.17 -17.06 -3.80
C VAL A 215 -16.87 -16.75 -4.56
N THR A 216 -16.87 -16.92 -5.90
CA THR A 216 -15.69 -16.71 -6.75
C THR A 216 -15.61 -15.31 -7.37
N MET A 217 -16.67 -14.51 -7.24
CA MET A 217 -16.69 -13.13 -7.73
C MET A 217 -15.76 -12.23 -6.90
N ASN A 218 -14.95 -11.42 -7.60
CA ASN A 218 -14.18 -10.37 -6.96
C ASN A 218 -15.06 -9.12 -6.77
N TYR A 219 -15.46 -8.84 -5.53
CA TYR A 219 -16.33 -7.70 -5.20
C TYR A 219 -15.58 -6.36 -5.07
N ALA A 220 -14.29 -6.29 -5.39
CA ALA A 220 -13.50 -5.06 -5.27
C ALA A 220 -14.12 -3.89 -6.07
N GLY A 221 -14.59 -4.13 -7.29
CA GLY A 221 -15.16 -3.09 -8.16
C GLY A 221 -16.42 -2.43 -7.56
N PRO A 222 -17.48 -3.21 -7.26
CA PRO A 222 -18.68 -2.67 -6.63
C PRO A 222 -18.40 -1.96 -5.30
N VAL A 223 -17.59 -2.56 -4.42
CA VAL A 223 -17.25 -1.95 -3.13
C VAL A 223 -16.45 -0.65 -3.34
N PHE A 224 -15.56 -0.60 -4.33
CA PHE A 224 -14.83 0.62 -4.67
C PHE A 224 -15.77 1.75 -5.12
N GLY A 225 -16.78 1.43 -5.94
CA GLY A 225 -17.81 2.40 -6.33
C GLY A 225 -18.54 2.99 -5.11
N VAL A 226 -18.92 2.15 -4.15
CA VAL A 226 -19.56 2.60 -2.90
C VAL A 226 -18.62 3.50 -2.09
N VAL A 227 -17.35 3.11 -1.94
CA VAL A 227 -16.36 3.91 -1.22
C VAL A 227 -16.15 5.28 -1.87
N LEU A 228 -16.08 5.34 -3.21
CA LEU A 228 -15.98 6.61 -3.93
C LEU A 228 -17.20 7.51 -3.72
N ILE A 229 -18.41 6.93 -3.70
CA ILE A 229 -19.63 7.68 -3.41
C ILE A 229 -19.59 8.24 -1.99
N LEU A 230 -19.23 7.42 -1.00
CA LEU A 230 -19.10 7.87 0.40
C LEU A 230 -18.05 8.98 0.53
N ALA A 231 -16.92 8.86 -0.15
CA ALA A 231 -15.88 9.88 -0.17
C ALA A 231 -16.37 11.18 -0.83
N ALA A 232 -17.12 11.10 -1.93
CA ALA A 232 -17.72 12.26 -2.59
C ALA A 232 -18.76 12.96 -1.70
N LEU A 233 -19.60 12.18 -0.99
CA LEU A 233 -20.55 12.73 -0.02
C LEU A 233 -19.82 13.43 1.12
N ASP A 234 -18.80 12.78 1.72
CA ASP A 234 -17.99 13.38 2.78
C ASP A 234 -17.31 14.68 2.33
N TRP A 235 -16.81 14.71 1.09
CA TRP A 235 -16.23 15.92 0.49
C TRP A 235 -17.25 17.05 0.36
N VAL A 236 -18.46 16.76 -0.13
CA VAL A 236 -19.51 17.76 -0.34
C VAL A 236 -20.04 18.31 0.99
N PHE A 237 -20.20 17.46 2.02
CA PHE A 237 -20.76 17.87 3.30
C PHE A 237 -19.73 18.48 4.25
N ARG A 238 -18.54 17.87 4.38
CA ARG A 238 -17.48 18.25 5.32
C ARG A 238 -16.25 18.76 4.60
N GLY A 239 -15.67 17.97 3.70
CA GLY A 239 -14.33 18.20 3.14
C GLY A 239 -14.14 19.60 2.58
N ARG A 240 -15.06 20.08 1.74
CA ARG A 240 -14.99 21.40 1.10
C ARG A 240 -15.01 22.60 2.08
N LYS A 241 -15.45 22.39 3.34
CA LYS A 241 -15.57 23.44 4.36
C LYS A 241 -14.41 23.45 5.34
N TYR A 242 -13.80 22.30 5.62
CA TYR A 242 -12.82 22.14 6.68
C TYR A 242 -11.40 21.82 6.16
N TYR A 243 -11.27 21.23 4.97
CA TYR A 243 -9.97 20.87 4.40
C TYR A 243 -9.42 22.00 3.53
N HIS A 244 -8.36 22.65 4.00
CA HIS A 244 -7.72 23.80 3.33
C HIS A 244 -6.43 23.41 2.59
N GLY A 245 -6.14 22.11 2.51
CA GLY A 245 -4.90 21.57 1.96
C GLY A 245 -3.85 21.30 3.05
N PRO A 246 -2.73 20.66 2.69
CA PRO A 246 -1.65 20.37 3.61
C PRO A 246 -1.03 21.68 4.11
N ILE A 247 -0.88 21.79 5.43
CA ILE A 247 -0.24 22.96 6.06
C ILE A 247 1.23 22.95 5.62
N GLN A 248 1.63 23.94 4.82
CA GLN A 248 3.04 24.09 4.44
C GLN A 248 3.78 24.67 5.65
N GLU A 249 4.56 23.84 6.34
CA GLU A 249 5.60 24.33 7.26
C GLU A 249 6.75 24.90 6.41
N ILE A 250 6.55 26.13 5.92
CA ILE A 250 7.55 26.86 5.15
C ILE A 250 8.65 27.29 6.12
N ALA A 251 9.79 26.61 6.07
CA ALA A 251 11.14 27.17 6.24
C ALA A 251 11.29 28.39 7.18
N GLU A 252 10.97 28.25 8.46
CA GLU A 252 11.18 29.31 9.47
C GLU A 252 12.48 29.14 10.27
N VAL A 253 13.50 28.49 9.69
CA VAL A 253 14.86 28.42 10.26
C VAL A 253 15.90 28.68 9.17
N GLU A 254 15.81 29.84 8.53
CA GLU A 254 16.97 30.49 7.89
C GLU A 254 16.65 31.98 7.71
N SER A 255 16.61 32.69 8.84
CA SER A 255 16.86 34.14 8.87
C SER A 255 18.27 34.37 9.41
N PRO A 256 19.02 35.34 8.84
CA PRO A 256 20.49 35.38 8.78
C PRO A 256 21.22 35.48 10.13
#